data_AF-A0A2V8YSC1-F1
#
_entry.id   AF-A0A2V8YSC1-F1
#
_cell.length_a   1.000
_cell.length_b   1.000
_cell.length_c   1.000
_cell.angle_alpha   90.00
_cell.angle_beta   90.00
_cell.angle_gamma   90.00
#
_symmetry.space_group_name_H-M   'P 1'
#
loop_
_entity.id
_entity.type
_entity.pdbx_description
1 polymer ?
#
loop_
_entity_poly.entity_id
_entity_poly.type
_entity_poly.pdbx_seq_one_letter_code
_entity_poly.pdbx_strand_id
1 'polypeptide(L)'
;MGITQGTEMAFIWRIAWISLFFFPALLHAQEVKYLDLSSTQQRTELRHPPSPPSECNGGGCIGGGMGGGSVADGAPDQRDPHALGVYLLQVIPTEIRPDEPFDPEFKILNTGRVPIELPIHPHLSDLQPADESVAFSYFSFALVVQGESEPESQGSYVPALGFVELYGSHEHDGTMIELRPGEWIRVRATLKLHTWPAEAVCARLRGGFWLRKNTYRPQPGGAFTDAQNLYPNTAPTPSIPVHFLRASAAAHPKK
;
A
#
# COMPACT_ATOMS: atom_id res chain seq x y z
N MET A 1 -34.92 -55.40 36.05
CA MET A 1 -34.20 -55.56 34.77
C MET A 1 -34.78 -54.54 33.79
N GLY A 2 -34.16 -53.42 33.45
CA GLY A 2 -32.77 -53.00 33.60
C GLY A 2 -32.13 -52.70 32.25
N ILE A 3 -32.72 -51.84 31.43
CA ILE A 3 -32.15 -51.24 30.21
C ILE A 3 -32.94 -49.92 30.06
N THR A 4 -32.41 -48.70 30.10
CA THR A 4 -31.59 -48.04 29.07
C THR A 4 -31.07 -46.70 29.65
N GLN A 5 -29.95 -46.69 30.38
CA GLN A 5 -29.27 -45.43 30.77
C GLN A 5 -27.94 -45.22 30.01
N GLY A 6 -27.43 -46.26 29.34
CA GLY A 6 -26.14 -46.19 28.62
C GLY A 6 -26.20 -45.56 27.23
N THR A 7 -27.37 -45.47 26.60
CA THR A 7 -27.53 -45.00 25.23
C THR A 7 -27.58 -43.47 25.11
N GLU A 8 -28.06 -42.76 26.13
CA GLU A 8 -28.12 -41.29 26.12
C GLU A 8 -26.73 -40.65 26.32
N MET A 9 -25.90 -41.18 27.23
CA MET A 9 -24.56 -40.65 27.45
C MET A 9 -23.62 -40.83 26.24
N ALA A 10 -23.76 -41.94 25.50
CA ALA A 10 -23.02 -42.16 24.27
C ALA A 10 -23.44 -41.21 23.14
N PHE A 11 -24.71 -40.79 23.12
CA PHE A 11 -25.24 -39.84 22.14
C PHE A 11 -24.77 -38.42 22.43
N ILE A 12 -24.78 -38.01 23.71
CA ILE A 12 -24.28 -36.70 24.15
C ILE A 12 -22.77 -36.57 23.92
N TRP A 13 -21.99 -37.63 24.19
CA TRP A 13 -20.56 -37.65 23.85
C TRP A 13 -20.34 -37.53 22.34
N ARG A 14 -21.07 -38.28 21.51
CA ARG A 14 -20.91 -38.18 20.04
C ARG A 14 -21.25 -36.79 19.49
N ILE A 15 -22.26 -36.11 20.04
CA ILE A 15 -22.58 -34.71 19.68
C ILE A 15 -21.46 -33.77 20.14
N ALA A 16 -20.92 -33.93 21.34
CA ALA A 16 -19.82 -33.10 21.86
C ALA A 16 -18.53 -33.25 21.02
N TRP A 17 -18.22 -34.46 20.54
CA TRP A 17 -17.08 -34.71 19.65
C TRP A 17 -17.28 -34.13 18.25
N ILE A 18 -18.50 -34.18 17.71
CA ILE A 18 -18.84 -33.52 16.43
C ILE A 18 -18.72 -32.00 16.57
N SER A 19 -19.21 -31.42 17.68
CA SER A 19 -19.05 -29.99 17.96
C SER A 19 -17.58 -29.58 18.15
N LEU A 20 -16.72 -30.42 18.75
CA LEU A 20 -15.29 -30.12 18.88
C LEU A 20 -14.52 -30.22 17.54
N PHE A 21 -14.96 -31.10 16.62
CA PHE A 21 -14.34 -31.24 15.30
C PHE A 21 -14.79 -30.19 14.27
N PHE A 22 -15.94 -29.55 14.47
CA PHE A 22 -16.43 -28.48 13.59
C PHE A 22 -15.93 -27.07 13.97
N PHE A 23 -15.14 -26.93 15.04
CA PHE A 23 -14.70 -25.61 15.53
C PHE A 23 -13.41 -24.99 14.93
N PRO A 24 -12.56 -25.63 14.09
CA PRO A 24 -11.41 -24.90 13.52
C PRO A 24 -11.77 -24.16 12.22
N ALA A 25 -13.02 -24.22 11.76
CA ALA A 25 -13.46 -23.52 10.54
C ALA A 25 -14.00 -22.09 10.81
N LEU A 26 -13.80 -21.56 12.02
CA LEU A 26 -13.94 -20.12 12.24
C LEU A 26 -12.78 -19.42 11.53
N LEU A 27 -13.05 -19.05 10.27
CA LEU A 27 -12.30 -18.10 9.45
C LEU A 27 -11.34 -17.24 10.28
N HIS A 28 -10.05 -17.58 10.24
CA HIS A 28 -9.00 -16.79 10.87
C HIS A 28 -8.86 -15.47 10.12
N ALA A 29 -9.65 -14.47 10.52
CA ALA A 29 -9.35 -13.08 10.22
C ALA A 29 -8.13 -12.64 11.07
N GLN A 30 -6.95 -13.18 10.75
CA GLN A 30 -5.76 -13.11 11.59
C GLN A 30 -4.76 -12.06 11.08
N GLU A 31 -4.23 -11.27 12.02
CA GLU A 31 -3.07 -10.42 11.76
C GLU A 31 -1.84 -11.31 11.60
N VAL A 32 -1.19 -11.26 10.44
CA VAL A 32 0.01 -12.08 10.17
C VAL A 32 1.31 -11.28 10.23
N LYS A 33 1.24 -9.93 10.15
CA LYS A 33 2.41 -9.06 10.23
C LYS A 33 2.02 -7.65 10.70
N TYR A 34 2.88 -7.06 11.52
CA TYR A 34 2.90 -5.63 11.82
C TYR A 34 4.17 -4.99 11.23
N LEU A 35 4.02 -3.87 10.53
CA LEU A 35 5.09 -3.04 10.00
C LEU A 35 4.99 -1.65 10.62
N ASP A 36 6.05 -1.21 11.29
CA ASP A 36 6.15 0.14 11.83
C ASP A 36 7.10 0.99 11.00
N LEU A 37 6.53 1.91 10.22
CA LEU A 37 7.26 2.81 9.33
C LEU A 37 7.37 4.22 9.90
N SER A 38 6.89 4.48 11.12
CA SER A 38 6.81 5.86 11.66
C SER A 38 8.18 6.54 11.84
N SER A 39 9.23 5.75 12.03
CA SER A 39 10.62 6.21 12.14
C SER A 39 11.48 5.83 10.93
N THR A 40 10.86 5.25 9.90
CA THR A 40 11.59 4.73 8.74
C THR A 40 11.79 5.81 7.70
N GLN A 41 13.05 6.20 7.47
CA GLN A 41 13.41 7.02 6.33
C GLN A 41 13.59 6.14 5.09
N GLN A 42 12.65 6.20 4.15
CA GLN A 42 12.70 5.37 2.94
C GLN A 42 13.90 5.73 2.06
N ARG A 43 14.56 4.70 1.54
CA ARG A 43 15.66 4.83 0.58
C ARG A 43 15.14 4.37 -0.77
N THR A 44 14.69 5.34 -1.55
CA THR A 44 14.05 5.09 -2.85
C THR A 44 14.91 5.49 -4.03
N GLU A 45 16.05 6.14 -3.77
CA GLU A 45 17.01 6.51 -4.80
C GLU A 45 17.77 5.28 -5.29
N LEU A 46 17.69 5.04 -6.60
CA LEU A 46 18.40 3.96 -7.29
C LEU A 46 19.67 4.51 -7.94
N ARG A 47 20.75 3.74 -7.86
CA ARG A 47 21.99 4.05 -8.56
C ARG A 47 21.83 3.85 -10.05
N HIS A 48 22.58 4.59 -10.84
CA HIS A 48 22.66 4.38 -12.27
C HIS A 48 24.07 4.69 -12.78
N PRO A 49 24.48 4.12 -13.92
CA PRO A 49 25.79 4.39 -14.49
C PRO A 49 25.98 5.90 -14.72
N PRO A 50 27.21 6.41 -14.60
CA PRO A 50 27.50 7.82 -14.79
C PRO A 50 27.19 8.25 -16.23
N SER A 51 26.82 9.52 -16.42
CA SER A 51 26.67 10.09 -17.76
C SER A 51 27.97 9.97 -18.56
N PRO A 52 27.89 9.74 -19.88
CA PRO A 52 29.05 9.89 -20.75
C PRO A 52 29.62 11.32 -20.64
N PRO A 53 30.93 11.50 -20.85
CA PRO A 53 31.54 12.82 -20.82
C PRO A 53 30.87 13.76 -21.84
N SER A 54 30.69 15.03 -21.45
CA SER A 54 30.08 16.03 -22.32
C SER A 54 30.97 16.29 -23.55
N GLU A 55 30.40 16.20 -24.74
CA GLU A 55 31.06 16.67 -25.95
C GLU A 55 30.92 18.19 -26.03
N CYS A 56 31.99 18.90 -25.69
CA CYS A 56 32.07 20.36 -25.77
C CYS A 56 32.77 20.77 -27.06
N ASN A 57 32.00 21.07 -28.10
CA ASN A 57 32.52 21.57 -29.38
C ASN A 57 32.18 23.06 -29.50
N GLY A 58 33.19 23.94 -29.36
CA GLY A 58 33.31 25.33 -29.87
C GLY A 58 32.17 26.36 -29.73
N GLY A 59 30.98 25.96 -29.29
CA GLY A 59 29.72 26.72 -29.33
C GLY A 59 28.61 26.11 -28.48
N GLY A 60 28.86 24.99 -27.79
CA GLY A 60 27.98 24.41 -26.79
C GLY A 60 28.53 23.12 -26.20
N CYS A 61 28.11 22.79 -24.98
CA CYS A 61 28.32 21.48 -24.38
C CYS A 61 27.00 20.72 -24.40
N ILE A 62 26.97 19.55 -25.05
CA ILE A 62 25.84 18.63 -24.95
C ILE A 62 26.18 17.62 -23.85
N GLY A 63 25.56 17.79 -22.69
CA GLY A 63 25.55 16.83 -21.60
C GLY A 63 24.10 16.45 -21.30
N GLY A 64 23.79 15.16 -21.28
CA GLY A 64 22.43 14.66 -21.08
C GLY A 64 22.38 13.65 -19.93
N GLY A 65 21.40 13.83 -19.05
CA GLY A 65 20.85 12.75 -18.25
C GLY A 65 19.55 12.27 -18.90
N MET A 66 19.35 10.96 -19.00
CA MET A 66 18.12 10.39 -19.56
C MET A 66 17.27 9.86 -18.42
N GLY A 67 16.09 10.45 -18.23
CA GLY A 67 15.14 10.06 -17.20
C GLY A 67 13.76 9.91 -17.81
N GLY A 68 13.07 8.81 -17.52
CA GLY A 68 11.70 8.62 -17.95
C GLY A 68 11.00 7.46 -17.26
N GLY A 69 9.69 7.40 -17.45
CA GLY A 69 8.91 6.25 -17.06
C GLY A 69 7.71 6.08 -17.96
N SER A 70 7.25 4.84 -18.08
CA SER A 70 5.97 4.51 -18.69
C SER A 70 5.09 3.87 -17.63
N VAL A 71 3.79 4.14 -17.68
CA VAL A 71 2.81 3.43 -16.88
C VAL A 71 1.81 2.85 -17.85
N ALA A 72 1.74 1.53 -17.94
CA ALA A 72 0.75 0.85 -18.76
C ALA A 72 -0.63 0.94 -18.09
N ASP A 73 -1.64 1.31 -18.88
CA ASP A 73 -3.03 1.32 -18.45
C ASP A 73 -3.62 -0.09 -18.37
N GLY A 74 -4.56 -0.27 -17.46
CA GLY A 74 -5.43 -1.44 -17.37
C GLY A 74 -6.73 -1.10 -16.65
N ALA A 75 -7.61 -2.09 -16.55
CA ALA A 75 -8.87 -1.96 -15.84
C ALA A 75 -9.07 -3.17 -14.89
N PRO A 76 -9.72 -2.98 -13.73
CA PRO A 76 -10.10 -4.09 -12.87
C PRO A 76 -11.01 -5.08 -13.61
N ASP A 77 -10.73 -6.39 -13.52
CA ASP A 77 -11.66 -7.43 -13.94
C ASP A 77 -12.51 -7.83 -12.71
N GLN A 78 -13.82 -7.56 -12.76
CA GLN A 78 -14.74 -7.94 -11.68
C GLN A 78 -14.79 -9.45 -11.41
N ARG A 79 -14.28 -10.28 -12.32
CA ARG A 79 -14.17 -11.73 -12.15
C ARG A 79 -12.87 -12.15 -11.49
N ASP A 80 -11.90 -11.24 -11.34
CA ASP A 80 -10.63 -11.50 -10.66
C ASP A 80 -10.91 -11.97 -9.22
N PRO A 81 -10.44 -13.18 -8.83
CA PRO A 81 -10.66 -13.69 -7.47
C PRO A 81 -9.83 -12.96 -6.41
N HIS A 82 -8.83 -12.16 -6.79
CA HIS A 82 -8.05 -11.33 -5.87
C HIS A 82 -8.83 -10.08 -5.49
N ALA A 83 -8.88 -9.79 -4.19
CA ALA A 83 -9.44 -8.54 -3.69
C ALA A 83 -8.69 -8.07 -2.43
N LEU A 84 -8.51 -6.75 -2.32
CA LEU A 84 -7.86 -6.10 -1.19
C LEU A 84 -8.80 -5.06 -0.56
N GLY A 85 -8.89 -5.11 0.76
CA GLY A 85 -9.46 -4.04 1.57
C GLY A 85 -8.35 -3.30 2.31
N VAL A 86 -8.21 -2.00 2.05
CA VAL A 86 -7.31 -1.12 2.81
C VAL A 86 -8.16 -0.26 3.75
N TYR A 87 -8.08 -0.59 5.03
CA TYR A 87 -8.80 0.07 6.11
C TYR A 87 -7.87 1.07 6.76
N LEU A 88 -8.35 2.29 7.03
CA LEU A 88 -7.73 3.14 8.03
C LEU A 88 -8.30 2.73 9.38
N LEU A 89 -7.45 2.17 10.24
CA LEU A 89 -7.80 1.86 11.62
C LEU A 89 -7.78 3.13 12.47
N GLN A 90 -6.82 4.01 12.22
CA GLN A 90 -6.61 5.23 12.97
C GLN A 90 -5.93 6.31 12.10
N VAL A 91 -6.17 7.57 12.45
CA VAL A 91 -5.44 8.75 11.96
C VAL A 91 -5.17 9.66 13.16
N ILE A 92 -3.91 9.97 13.43
CA ILE A 92 -3.50 10.90 14.48
C ILE A 92 -2.56 11.97 13.90
N PRO A 93 -2.81 13.28 14.09
CA PRO A 93 -4.03 13.87 14.66
C PRO A 93 -5.22 13.80 13.68
N THR A 94 -6.45 13.92 14.21
CA THR A 94 -7.65 14.11 13.37
C THR A 94 -7.86 15.58 12.96
N GLU A 95 -7.23 16.51 13.67
CA GLU A 95 -7.05 17.90 13.23
C GLU A 95 -5.72 18.00 12.48
N ILE A 96 -5.77 17.96 11.16
CA ILE A 96 -4.57 17.84 10.32
C ILE A 96 -4.15 19.21 9.83
N ARG A 97 -2.93 19.63 10.17
CA ARG A 97 -2.24 20.70 9.45
C ARG A 97 -1.65 20.13 8.17
N PRO A 98 -2.08 20.58 6.99
CA PRO A 98 -1.71 19.89 5.75
C PRO A 98 -0.22 19.91 5.41
N ASP A 99 0.52 20.85 5.96
CA ASP A 99 1.97 21.03 5.81
C ASP A 99 2.80 20.26 6.86
N GLU A 100 2.15 19.64 7.84
CA GLU A 100 2.79 18.81 8.86
C GLU A 100 2.53 17.31 8.60
N PRO A 101 3.44 16.41 9.02
CA PRO A 101 3.17 14.99 8.96
C PRO A 101 2.04 14.55 9.89
N PHE A 102 1.38 13.45 9.54
CA PHE A 102 0.39 12.78 10.38
C PHE A 102 0.57 11.26 10.32
N ASP A 103 0.05 10.54 11.32
CA ASP A 103 0.25 9.11 11.51
C ASP A 103 -1.05 8.32 11.27
N PRO A 104 -1.27 7.79 10.06
CA PRO A 104 -2.27 6.76 9.83
C PRO A 104 -1.79 5.36 10.23
N GLU A 105 -2.73 4.54 10.70
CA GLU A 105 -2.56 3.10 10.86
C GLU A 105 -3.50 2.38 9.89
N PHE A 106 -2.92 1.53 9.05
CA PHE A 106 -3.62 0.77 8.02
C PHE A 106 -3.81 -0.69 8.45
N LYS A 107 -4.93 -1.27 8.04
CA LYS A 107 -5.12 -2.71 7.93
C LYS A 107 -5.30 -3.07 6.46
N ILE A 108 -4.45 -3.95 5.96
CA ILE A 108 -4.51 -4.47 4.59
C ILE A 108 -4.97 -5.91 4.66
N LEU A 109 -6.20 -6.14 4.24
CA LEU A 109 -6.89 -7.42 4.34
C LEU A 109 -7.08 -8.01 2.94
N ASN A 110 -6.71 -9.29 2.78
CA ASN A 110 -7.17 -10.06 1.63
C ASN A 110 -8.66 -10.39 1.80
N THR A 111 -9.50 -9.66 1.07
CA THR A 111 -10.95 -9.86 1.01
C THR A 111 -11.38 -10.77 -0.14
N GLY A 112 -10.41 -11.23 -0.93
CA GLY A 112 -10.61 -12.10 -2.07
C GLY A 112 -10.84 -13.56 -1.68
N ARG A 113 -10.79 -14.42 -2.69
CA ARG A 113 -11.01 -15.87 -2.56
C ARG A 113 -9.74 -16.70 -2.75
N VAL A 114 -8.66 -16.06 -3.17
CA VAL A 114 -7.34 -16.67 -3.40
C VAL A 114 -6.26 -15.88 -2.68
N PRO A 115 -5.10 -16.49 -2.37
CA PRO A 115 -3.97 -15.76 -1.81
C PRO A 115 -3.50 -14.61 -2.71
N ILE A 116 -2.94 -13.56 -2.11
CA ILE A 116 -2.35 -12.43 -2.83
C ILE A 116 -0.96 -12.13 -2.27
N GLU A 117 0.01 -11.95 -3.15
CA GLU A 117 1.36 -11.54 -2.76
C GLU A 117 1.48 -10.03 -2.73
N LEU A 118 2.03 -9.49 -1.65
CA LEU A 118 2.27 -8.06 -1.46
C LEU A 118 3.72 -7.80 -1.07
N PRO A 119 4.32 -6.71 -1.58
CA PRO A 119 5.61 -6.25 -1.11
C PRO A 119 5.50 -5.63 0.30
N ILE A 120 6.51 -5.87 1.14
CA ILE A 120 6.54 -5.43 2.56
C ILE A 120 7.83 -4.72 2.97
N HIS A 121 8.79 -4.54 2.07
CA HIS A 121 10.08 -3.92 2.38
C HIS A 121 10.04 -2.40 2.20
N PRO A 122 10.48 -1.57 3.15
CA PRO A 122 10.36 -0.11 3.02
C PRO A 122 11.40 0.56 2.11
N HIS A 123 12.44 -0.14 1.66
CA HIS A 123 13.54 0.46 0.90
C HIS A 123 13.65 -0.15 -0.50
N LEU A 124 13.44 0.65 -1.54
CA LEU A 124 13.64 0.22 -2.93
C LEU A 124 15.13 0.01 -3.25
N SER A 125 16.02 0.82 -2.68
CA SER A 125 17.47 0.73 -2.91
C SER A 125 18.04 -0.65 -2.58
N ASP A 126 17.44 -1.35 -1.62
CA ASP A 126 17.92 -2.64 -1.14
C ASP A 126 17.59 -3.78 -2.10
N LEU A 127 16.67 -3.55 -3.05
CA LEU A 127 16.33 -4.48 -4.11
C LEU A 127 17.21 -4.32 -5.35
N GLN A 128 18.05 -3.28 -5.36
CA GLN A 128 18.91 -3.01 -6.50
C GLN A 128 20.07 -4.01 -6.55
N PRO A 129 20.35 -4.61 -7.71
CA PRO A 129 21.55 -5.43 -7.90
C PRO A 129 22.83 -4.67 -7.55
N ALA A 130 23.89 -5.42 -7.21
CA ALA A 130 25.20 -4.83 -6.92
C ALA A 130 25.74 -4.01 -8.10
N ASP A 131 25.56 -4.52 -9.32
CA ASP A 131 25.87 -3.82 -10.57
C ASP A 131 24.72 -2.87 -10.97
N GLU A 132 25.01 -1.57 -10.95
CA GLU A 132 24.04 -0.51 -11.26
C GLU A 132 23.67 -0.42 -12.75
N SER A 133 24.38 -1.13 -13.62
CA SER A 133 24.05 -1.22 -15.06
C SER A 133 23.03 -2.31 -15.39
N VAL A 134 22.67 -3.14 -14.40
CA VAL A 134 21.76 -4.27 -14.60
C VAL A 134 20.31 -3.82 -14.41
N ALA A 135 19.48 -4.10 -15.42
CA ALA A 135 18.04 -3.94 -15.29
C ALA A 135 17.46 -4.98 -14.33
N PHE A 136 16.49 -4.59 -13.52
CA PHE A 136 15.84 -5.49 -12.56
C PHE A 136 14.36 -5.17 -12.41
N SER A 137 13.59 -6.14 -11.92
CA SER A 137 12.16 -5.98 -11.68
C SER A 137 11.82 -6.05 -10.20
N TYR A 138 10.83 -5.27 -9.78
CA TYR A 138 10.34 -5.21 -8.41
C TYR A 138 8.84 -4.89 -8.41
N PHE A 139 8.17 -5.21 -7.31
CA PHE A 139 6.80 -4.79 -7.03
C PHE A 139 6.83 -3.56 -6.14
N SER A 140 5.87 -2.67 -6.35
CA SER A 140 5.63 -1.55 -5.44
C SER A 140 4.16 -1.50 -5.02
N PHE A 141 3.93 -1.20 -3.74
CA PHE A 141 2.62 -1.17 -3.11
C PHE A 141 2.47 0.12 -2.30
N ALA A 142 1.83 1.11 -2.90
CA ALA A 142 1.50 2.35 -2.22
C ALA A 142 0.26 2.14 -1.36
N LEU A 143 0.37 2.45 -0.06
CA LEU A 143 -0.75 2.62 0.86
C LEU A 143 -1.17 4.08 0.82
N VAL A 144 -2.37 4.33 0.31
CA VAL A 144 -2.85 5.68 -0.02
C VAL A 144 -3.87 6.13 1.01
N VAL A 145 -3.77 7.39 1.42
CA VAL A 145 -4.79 8.13 2.14
C VAL A 145 -5.39 9.14 1.17
N GLN A 146 -6.71 9.07 0.96
CA GLN A 146 -7.43 9.98 0.08
C GLN A 146 -8.56 10.70 0.83
N GLY A 147 -8.71 11.99 0.57
CA GLY A 147 -9.79 12.83 1.05
C GLY A 147 -11.10 12.61 0.30
N GLU A 148 -12.19 12.54 1.05
CA GLU A 148 -13.57 12.48 0.58
C GLU A 148 -14.36 13.62 1.22
N SER A 149 -15.35 14.13 0.48
CA SER A 149 -16.33 15.08 0.99
C SER A 149 -17.14 14.43 2.12
N GLU A 150 -17.61 15.24 3.08
CA GLU A 150 -18.67 14.75 3.98
C GLU A 150 -19.93 14.41 3.18
N PRO A 151 -20.72 13.39 3.57
CA PRO A 151 -21.92 12.96 2.83
C PRO A 151 -22.94 14.07 2.59
N GLU A 152 -23.02 15.04 3.50
CA GLU A 152 -23.92 16.20 3.42
C GLU A 152 -23.39 17.31 2.49
N SER A 153 -22.09 17.27 2.17
CA SER A 153 -21.42 18.22 1.28
C SER A 153 -21.43 17.66 -0.15
N GLN A 154 -22.47 18.00 -0.93
CA GLN A 154 -22.66 17.52 -2.31
C GLN A 154 -21.37 17.62 -3.16
N GLY A 155 -20.66 16.50 -3.32
CA GLY A 155 -19.67 16.27 -4.38
C GLY A 155 -18.44 17.17 -4.43
N SER A 156 -18.13 17.95 -3.38
CA SER A 156 -16.95 18.82 -3.39
C SER A 156 -15.68 18.00 -3.22
N TYR A 157 -14.90 17.83 -4.29
CA TYR A 157 -13.59 17.17 -4.25
C TYR A 157 -12.70 17.79 -3.16
N VAL A 158 -12.28 16.98 -2.19
CA VAL A 158 -11.29 17.39 -1.19
C VAL A 158 -9.94 16.90 -1.70
N PRO A 159 -9.05 17.79 -2.17
CA PRO A 159 -7.78 17.39 -2.75
C PRO A 159 -6.80 16.96 -1.64
N ALA A 160 -7.06 15.90 -0.87
CA ALA A 160 -6.15 15.38 0.13
C ALA A 160 -5.61 14.02 -0.33
N LEU A 161 -4.31 13.93 -0.58
CA LEU A 161 -3.65 12.71 -1.02
C LEU A 161 -2.30 12.58 -0.34
N GLY A 162 -2.06 11.49 0.37
CA GLY A 162 -0.77 11.12 0.93
C GLY A 162 -0.55 9.62 0.78
N PHE A 163 0.70 9.17 0.67
CA PHE A 163 0.97 7.74 0.59
C PHE A 163 2.35 7.37 1.13
N VAL A 164 2.49 6.10 1.49
CA VAL A 164 3.78 5.44 1.73
C VAL A 164 3.85 4.23 0.81
N GLU A 165 5.02 3.92 0.27
CA GLU A 165 5.18 2.83 -0.70
C GLU A 165 6.08 1.73 -0.17
N LEU A 166 5.62 0.49 -0.23
CA LEU A 166 6.39 -0.71 0.11
C LEU A 166 6.89 -1.36 -1.18
N TYR A 167 8.01 -2.06 -1.09
CA TYR A 167 8.72 -2.65 -2.21
C TYR A 167 9.04 -4.12 -1.94
N GLY A 168 9.21 -4.89 -3.01
CA GLY A 168 9.61 -6.28 -2.88
C GLY A 168 9.94 -6.91 -4.22
N SER A 169 10.65 -8.03 -4.18
CA SER A 169 11.02 -8.80 -5.35
C SER A 169 11.12 -10.28 -4.98
N HIS A 170 10.73 -11.16 -5.90
CA HIS A 170 10.92 -12.61 -5.70
C HIS A 170 12.41 -13.02 -5.70
N GLU A 171 13.30 -12.13 -6.15
CA GLU A 171 14.75 -12.34 -6.08
C GLU A 171 15.34 -11.99 -4.70
N HIS A 172 14.54 -11.38 -3.82
CA HIS A 172 14.97 -10.93 -2.49
C HIS A 172 14.07 -11.52 -1.40
N ASP A 173 14.61 -12.50 -0.68
CA ASP A 173 13.91 -13.19 0.40
C ASP A 173 13.40 -12.22 1.48
N GLY A 174 12.19 -12.48 1.98
CA GLY A 174 11.59 -11.70 3.06
C GLY A 174 11.05 -10.32 2.66
N THR A 175 11.09 -9.97 1.37
CA THR A 175 10.56 -8.69 0.86
C THR A 175 9.12 -8.79 0.36
N MET A 176 8.62 -10.02 0.18
CA MET A 176 7.26 -10.34 -0.24
C MET A 176 6.54 -11.12 0.88
N ILE A 177 5.23 -10.91 1.01
CA ILE A 177 4.37 -11.73 1.87
C ILE A 177 3.18 -12.24 1.07
N GLU A 178 2.83 -13.51 1.23
CA GLU A 178 1.55 -14.06 0.76
C GLU A 178 0.50 -13.85 1.87
N LEU A 179 -0.61 -13.21 1.52
CA LEU A 179 -1.80 -13.12 2.38
C LEU A 179 -2.87 -14.06 1.87
N ARG A 180 -3.24 -15.06 2.66
CA ARG A 180 -4.39 -15.93 2.38
C ARG A 180 -5.71 -15.18 2.59
N PRO A 181 -6.83 -15.66 2.02
CA PRO A 181 -8.14 -15.06 2.27
C PRO A 181 -8.43 -14.90 3.77
N GLY A 182 -8.77 -13.69 4.20
CA GLY A 182 -8.99 -13.35 5.61
C GLY A 182 -7.75 -12.91 6.39
N GLU A 183 -6.54 -13.23 5.93
CA GLU A 183 -5.31 -12.76 6.55
C GLU A 183 -5.07 -11.28 6.24
N TRP A 184 -4.44 -10.60 7.19
CA TRP A 184 -4.17 -9.18 7.05
C TRP A 184 -2.86 -8.76 7.69
N ILE A 185 -2.30 -7.66 7.19
CA ILE A 185 -1.15 -6.98 7.79
C ILE A 185 -1.56 -5.62 8.32
N ARG A 186 -0.86 -5.19 9.35
CA ARG A 186 -1.02 -3.89 9.99
C ARG A 186 0.19 -3.03 9.68
N VAL A 187 -0.05 -1.80 9.24
CA VAL A 187 1.04 -0.88 8.87
C VAL A 187 0.80 0.46 9.53
N ARG A 188 1.73 0.88 10.39
CA ARG A 188 1.76 2.24 10.90
C ARG A 188 2.77 3.04 10.08
N ALA A 189 2.41 4.24 9.64
CA ALA A 189 3.33 5.10 8.87
C ALA A 189 3.16 6.56 9.27
N THR A 190 4.19 7.36 9.00
CA THR A 190 4.13 8.82 9.10
C THR A 190 4.07 9.37 7.68
N LEU A 191 2.97 10.04 7.33
CA LEU A 191 2.71 10.55 5.98
C LEU A 191 2.75 12.06 5.96
N LYS A 192 3.10 12.60 4.79
CA LYS A 192 2.81 13.98 4.40
C LYS A 192 1.79 13.97 3.27
N LEU A 193 0.94 14.98 3.22
CA LEU A 193 0.06 15.17 2.08
C LEU A 193 0.87 15.73 0.90
N HIS A 194 0.60 15.23 -0.29
CA HIS A 194 1.11 15.75 -1.57
C HIS A 194 0.16 16.80 -2.17
N THR A 195 -1.14 16.64 -1.91
CA THR A 195 -2.17 17.64 -2.22
C THR A 195 -3.01 17.84 -0.97
N TRP A 196 -3.50 19.07 -0.75
CA TRP A 196 -4.43 19.38 0.34
C TRP A 196 -5.38 20.53 -0.01
N PRO A 197 -6.53 20.66 0.69
CA PRO A 197 -7.43 21.80 0.53
C PRO A 197 -6.76 23.12 0.95
N ALA A 198 -7.05 24.21 0.25
CA ALA A 198 -6.48 25.52 0.56
C ALA A 198 -7.08 26.17 1.82
N GLU A 199 -8.35 25.85 2.11
CA GLU A 199 -9.10 26.35 3.25
C GLU A 199 -9.35 25.24 4.26
N ALA A 200 -9.64 25.64 5.50
CA ALA A 200 -10.03 24.69 6.54
C ALA A 200 -11.36 24.02 6.16
N VAL A 201 -11.42 22.69 6.29
CA VAL A 201 -12.58 21.91 5.85
C VAL A 201 -12.71 20.60 6.63
N CYS A 202 -13.94 20.27 7.03
CA CYS A 202 -14.28 18.94 7.52
C CYS A 202 -14.36 17.97 6.34
N ALA A 203 -13.66 16.86 6.45
CA ALA A 203 -13.54 15.87 5.39
C ALA A 203 -13.46 14.47 5.99
N ARG A 204 -13.45 13.47 5.12
CA ARG A 204 -13.19 12.09 5.52
C ARG A 204 -11.93 11.57 4.84
N LEU A 205 -11.16 10.76 5.53
CA LEU A 205 -10.03 10.05 4.95
C LEU A 205 -10.40 8.59 4.71
N ARG A 206 -10.10 8.08 3.53
CA ARG A 206 -10.21 6.66 3.17
C ARG A 206 -8.85 6.08 2.83
N GLY A 207 -8.66 4.81 3.18
CA GLY A 207 -7.52 4.01 2.75
C GLY A 207 -7.73 3.47 1.34
N GLY A 208 -6.71 3.59 0.51
CA GLY A 208 -6.64 3.01 -0.83
C GLY A 208 -5.28 2.41 -1.09
N PHE A 209 -5.06 1.93 -2.31
CA PHE A 209 -3.75 1.45 -2.71
C PHE A 209 -3.48 1.62 -4.20
N TRP A 210 -2.19 1.62 -4.53
CA TRP A 210 -1.72 1.29 -5.88
C TRP A 210 -0.77 0.11 -5.75
N LEU A 211 -0.96 -0.90 -6.60
CA LEU A 211 -0.07 -2.05 -6.69
C LEU A 211 0.50 -2.10 -8.10
N ARG A 212 1.82 -2.22 -8.21
CA ARG A 212 2.51 -2.18 -9.50
C ARG A 212 3.59 -3.24 -9.57
N LYS A 213 3.82 -3.71 -10.79
CA LYS A 213 5.05 -4.38 -11.18
C LYS A 213 5.88 -3.38 -11.99
N ASN A 214 7.13 -3.21 -11.60
CA ASN A 214 8.04 -2.25 -12.20
C ASN A 214 9.27 -2.97 -12.77
N THR A 215 9.80 -2.46 -13.87
CA THR A 215 11.09 -2.86 -14.44
C THR A 215 11.96 -1.62 -14.59
N TYR A 216 13.00 -1.55 -13.78
CA TYR A 216 13.99 -0.48 -13.83
C TYR A 216 15.05 -0.82 -14.88
N ARG A 217 15.28 0.11 -15.81
CA ARG A 217 16.27 0.01 -16.88
C ARG A 217 17.27 1.15 -16.74
N PRO A 218 18.44 0.90 -16.11
CA PRO A 218 19.45 1.93 -15.97
C PRO A 218 20.00 2.34 -17.34
N GLN A 219 20.39 3.61 -17.44
CA GLN A 219 21.10 4.15 -18.59
C GLN A 219 22.24 5.07 -18.11
N PRO A 220 23.31 5.25 -18.90
CA PRO A 220 24.31 6.26 -18.58
C PRO A 220 23.66 7.63 -18.34
N GLY A 221 23.78 8.15 -17.12
CA GLY A 221 23.23 9.44 -16.72
C GLY A 221 21.77 9.43 -16.26
N GLY A 222 21.16 8.27 -16.06
CA GLY A 222 19.83 8.17 -15.47
C GLY A 222 19.19 6.79 -15.65
N ALA A 223 17.88 6.75 -15.86
CA ALA A 223 17.16 5.49 -16.02
C ALA A 223 15.79 5.68 -16.65
N PHE A 224 15.25 4.55 -17.11
CA PHE A 224 13.87 4.42 -17.52
C PHE A 224 13.16 3.37 -16.67
N THR A 225 11.95 3.66 -16.19
CA THR A 225 11.14 2.66 -15.46
C THR A 225 9.86 2.35 -16.21
N ASP A 226 9.68 1.08 -16.57
CA ASP A 226 8.40 0.56 -17.07
C ASP A 226 7.55 0.08 -15.89
N ALA A 227 6.35 0.63 -15.73
CA ALA A 227 5.42 0.23 -14.67
C ALA A 227 4.13 -0.36 -15.27
N GLN A 228 3.67 -1.46 -14.68
CA GLN A 228 2.40 -2.09 -14.97
C GLN A 228 1.54 -2.07 -13.71
N ASN A 229 0.39 -1.40 -13.77
CA ASN A 229 -0.57 -1.42 -12.68
C ASN A 229 -1.19 -2.82 -12.55
N LEU A 230 -1.29 -3.29 -11.31
CA LEU A 230 -1.99 -4.49 -10.91
C LEU A 230 -3.30 -4.07 -10.25
N TYR A 231 -4.42 -4.65 -10.69
CA TYR A 231 -5.77 -4.22 -10.32
C TYR A 231 -6.57 -5.31 -9.59
N PRO A 232 -6.12 -5.80 -8.41
CA PRO A 232 -6.99 -6.63 -7.59
C PRO A 232 -8.25 -5.83 -7.23
N ASN A 233 -9.38 -6.52 -7.07
CA ASN A 233 -10.65 -5.85 -6.78
C ASN A 233 -10.58 -5.09 -5.44
N THR A 234 -11.10 -3.87 -5.41
CA THR A 234 -11.13 -3.05 -4.20
C THR A 234 -12.39 -3.35 -3.39
N ALA A 235 -12.22 -3.73 -2.12
CA ALA A 235 -13.36 -3.80 -1.19
C ALA A 235 -13.68 -2.41 -0.62
N PRO A 236 -14.97 -1.99 -0.57
CA PRO A 236 -15.36 -0.76 0.09
C PRO A 236 -14.98 -0.78 1.58
N THR A 237 -14.19 0.20 2.02
CA THR A 237 -13.77 0.36 3.42
C THR A 237 -14.37 1.62 4.05
N PRO A 238 -14.57 1.67 5.38
CA PRO A 238 -15.03 2.88 6.05
C PRO A 238 -13.99 3.99 5.97
N SER A 239 -14.46 5.24 6.02
CA SER A 239 -13.61 6.44 6.12
C SER A 239 -13.65 7.04 7.52
N ILE A 240 -12.57 7.73 7.91
CA ILE A 240 -12.40 8.40 9.21
C ILE A 240 -12.63 9.91 9.04
N PRO A 241 -13.50 10.54 9.86
CA PRO A 241 -13.67 11.99 9.82
C PRO A 241 -12.42 12.71 10.33
N VAL A 242 -12.04 13.77 9.63
CA VAL A 242 -10.92 14.66 9.97
C VAL A 242 -11.30 16.10 9.72
N HIS A 243 -10.54 17.01 10.31
CA HIS A 243 -10.63 18.44 10.05
C HIS A 243 -9.28 18.93 9.53
N PHE A 244 -9.24 19.32 8.26
CA PHE A 244 -8.07 19.99 7.71
C PHE A 244 -8.05 21.42 8.19
N LEU A 245 -6.94 21.83 8.79
CA LEU A 245 -6.69 23.22 9.15
C LEU A 245 -6.13 23.98 7.94
N ARG A 246 -6.20 25.30 7.99
CA ARG A 246 -5.52 26.13 6.98
C ARG A 246 -4.01 25.91 7.08
N ALA A 247 -3.36 25.63 5.95
CA ALA A 247 -1.90 25.54 5.89
C ALA A 247 -1.25 26.86 6.33
N SER A 248 -0.03 26.79 6.86
CA SER A 248 0.75 27.99 7.18
C SER A 248 0.95 28.89 5.95
N ALA A 249 0.98 30.20 6.15
CA ALA A 249 1.11 31.18 5.06
C ALA A 249 2.38 31.00 4.19
N ALA A 250 3.38 30.26 4.68
CA ALA A 250 4.61 29.94 3.97
C ALA A 250 4.52 28.68 3.07
N ALA A 251 3.45 27.89 3.18
CA ALA A 251 3.39 26.53 2.63
C ALA A 251 2.49 26.38 1.38
N HIS A 252 2.01 27.47 0.78
CA HIS A 252 1.24 27.34 -0.46
C HIS A 252 2.09 26.70 -1.57
N PRO A 253 1.70 25.53 -2.12
CA PRO A 253 2.39 24.96 -3.26
C PRO A 253 2.27 25.95 -4.42
N LYS A 254 3.41 26.28 -5.04
CA LYS A 254 3.40 27.04 -6.29
C LYS A 254 2.61 26.22 -7.32
N LYS A 255 1.61 26.85 -7.92
CA LYS A 255 0.81 26.29 -9.02
C LYS A 255 1.70 25.86 -10.18
#